data_AF-A0A8J8NRX0-F1
#
_entry.id   AF-A0A8J8NRX0-F1
#
_cell.length_a   1.000
_cell.length_b   1.000
_cell.length_c   1.000
_cell.angle_alpha   90.00
_cell.angle_beta   90.00
_cell.angle_gamma   90.00
#
_symmetry.space_group_name_H-M   'P 1'
#
loop_
_entity.id
_entity.type
_entity.pdbx_description
1 polymer ?
#
loop_
_entity_poly.entity_id
_entity_poly.type
_entity_poly.pdbx_seq_one_letter_code
_entity_poly.pdbx_strand_id
1 'polypeptide(L)'
;METEEFYKCQLTKRHWEIERGEGQSVQVIEGEGVVGYYPTIEKGMNQPFIYESCSPTQHLGSKMSGWFEFRYLEGPKKNQRFKAMIKPFTLGLQCEGPHARLLDDPTFDQWM
;
A
#
# COMPACT_ATOMS: atom_id res chain seq x y z
N MET A 1 -28.93 -7.29 5.81
CA MET A 1 -27.51 -6.95 5.64
C MET A 1 -27.45 -5.96 4.51
N GLU A 2 -27.29 -4.68 4.81
CA GLU A 2 -27.06 -3.67 3.76
C GLU A 2 -25.74 -4.01 3.07
N THR A 3 -25.80 -4.26 1.77
CA THR A 3 -24.60 -4.36 0.94
C THR A 3 -24.00 -2.98 0.88
N GLU A 4 -22.85 -2.76 1.52
CA GLU A 4 -22.07 -1.55 1.25
C GLU A 4 -21.71 -1.55 -0.24
N GLU A 5 -22.34 -0.66 -1.01
CA GLU A 5 -22.11 -0.57 -2.45
C GLU A 5 -20.71 -0.01 -2.70
N PHE A 6 -19.88 -0.81 -3.36
CA PHE A 6 -18.57 -0.39 -3.85
C PHE A 6 -18.72 0.32 -5.19
N TYR A 7 -18.45 1.62 -5.20
CA TYR A 7 -18.45 2.43 -6.42
C TYR A 7 -17.05 2.58 -6.98
N LYS A 8 -16.95 2.71 -8.31
CA LYS A 8 -15.69 2.99 -8.99
C LYS A 8 -14.98 4.19 -8.37
N CYS A 9 -13.70 4.00 -8.03
CA CYS A 9 -12.87 5.02 -7.40
C CYS A 9 -11.46 5.01 -7.99
N GLN A 10 -10.78 6.15 -7.94
CA GLN A 10 -9.42 6.32 -8.46
C GLN A 10 -8.47 6.71 -7.36
N LEU A 11 -7.29 6.09 -7.33
CA LEU A 11 -6.20 6.47 -6.45
C LEU A 11 -5.69 7.85 -6.85
N THR A 12 -5.63 8.78 -5.89
CA THR A 12 -5.15 10.14 -6.10
C THR A 12 -3.80 10.37 -5.42
N LYS A 13 -3.64 9.90 -4.19
CA LYS A 13 -2.46 10.19 -3.35
C LYS A 13 -1.99 8.94 -2.61
N ARG A 14 -0.68 8.85 -2.38
CA ARG A 14 -0.06 7.92 -1.43
C ARG A 14 0.56 8.69 -0.27
N HIS A 15 0.49 8.09 0.90
CA HIS A 15 1.15 8.54 2.12
C HIS A 15 1.83 7.33 2.76
N TRP A 16 3.12 7.45 3.02
CA TRP A 16 3.93 6.43 3.67
C TRP A 16 4.55 7.01 4.94
N GLU A 17 4.52 6.21 5.99
CA GLU A 17 5.24 6.40 7.24
C GLU A 17 6.28 5.27 7.32
N ILE A 18 7.56 5.65 7.41
CA ILE A 18 8.69 4.72 7.37
C ILE A 18 9.51 4.88 8.65
N GLU A 19 9.44 3.90 9.54
CA GLU A 19 10.25 3.81 10.75
C GLU A 19 11.59 3.13 10.40
N ARG A 20 12.69 3.88 10.47
CA ARG A 20 14.02 3.41 10.03
C ARG A 20 14.76 2.63 11.12
N GLY A 21 14.24 1.46 11.47
CA GLY A 21 14.73 0.64 12.58
C GLY A 21 13.97 0.91 13.88
N GLU A 22 14.00 -0.06 14.79
CA GLU A 22 13.13 -0.05 15.97
C GLU A 22 13.35 1.19 16.86
N GLY A 23 12.26 1.94 17.10
CA GLY A 23 12.25 3.13 17.95
C GLY A 23 12.93 4.36 17.33
N GLN A 24 13.27 4.30 16.04
CA GLN A 24 13.85 5.44 15.31
C GLN A 24 12.78 6.41 14.81
N SER A 25 13.24 7.55 14.29
CA SER A 25 12.34 8.57 13.74
C SER A 25 11.56 8.04 12.53
N VAL A 26 10.31 8.50 12.44
CA VAL A 26 9.42 8.20 11.31
C VAL A 26 9.66 9.22 10.19
N GLN A 27 10.01 8.72 9.01
CA GLN A 27 10.02 9.51 7.79
C GLN A 27 8.64 9.46 7.14
N VAL A 28 8.07 10.63 6.83
CA VAL A 28 6.81 10.75 6.08
C VAL A 28 7.12 11.04 4.62
N ILE A 29 6.55 10.24 3.72
CA ILE A 29 6.60 10.45 2.27
C ILE A 29 5.18 10.62 1.75
N GLU A 30 4.95 11.71 1.04
CA GLU A 30 3.69 11.97 0.35
C GLU A 30 3.93 12.13 -1.15
N GLY A 31 2.97 11.69 -1.96
CA GLY A 31 3.03 11.92 -3.39
C GLY A 31 1.73 11.57 -4.10
N GLU A 32 1.58 12.10 -5.30
CA GLU A 32 0.45 11.79 -6.17
C GLU A 32 0.63 10.43 -6.83
N GLY A 33 -0.45 9.67 -6.96
CA GLY A 33 -0.45 8.37 -7.61
C GLY A 33 0.48 7.34 -6.94
N VAL A 34 0.79 6.30 -7.71
CA VAL A 34 1.83 5.29 -7.41
C VAL A 34 2.70 5.10 -8.66
N VAL A 35 4.01 5.35 -8.53
CA VAL A 35 4.99 5.25 -9.64
C VAL A 35 4.55 5.91 -10.96
N GLY A 36 3.81 7.04 -10.87
CA GLY A 36 3.29 7.80 -12.01
C GLY A 36 1.89 7.38 -12.48
N TYR A 37 1.32 6.30 -11.96
CA TYR A 37 -0.02 5.83 -12.27
C TYR A 37 -1.08 6.30 -11.27
N TYR A 38 -2.31 6.44 -11.76
CA TYR A 38 -3.51 6.77 -10.99
C TYR A 38 -4.58 5.69 -11.24
N PRO A 39 -4.36 4.46 -10.73
CA PRO A 39 -5.21 3.31 -11.03
C PRO A 39 -6.64 3.55 -10.56
N THR A 40 -7.58 3.00 -11.32
CA THR A 40 -9.01 2.98 -10.98
C THR A 40 -9.41 1.59 -10.56
N ILE A 41 -10.17 1.49 -9.46
CA ILE A 41 -10.69 0.25 -8.90
C ILE A 41 -12.21 0.28 -9.04
N GLU A 42 -12.80 -0.80 -9.56
CA GLU A 42 -14.24 -0.97 -9.71
C GLU A 42 -14.68 -2.39 -9.34
N LYS A 43 -15.96 -2.54 -9.01
CA LYS A 43 -16.53 -3.84 -8.67
C LYS A 43 -16.47 -4.77 -9.89
N GLY A 44 -16.03 -6.01 -9.67
CA GLY A 44 -15.92 -7.01 -10.76
C GLY A 44 -14.66 -6.87 -11.60
N MET A 45 -13.66 -6.10 -11.14
CA MET A 45 -12.35 -6.06 -11.77
C MET A 45 -11.70 -7.45 -11.73
N ASN A 46 -11.46 -8.04 -12.91
CA ASN A 46 -10.98 -9.43 -13.04
C ASN A 46 -9.49 -9.58 -12.72
N GLN A 47 -8.73 -8.49 -12.71
CA GLN A 47 -7.28 -8.49 -12.49
C GLN A 47 -6.90 -7.35 -11.55
N PRO A 48 -6.11 -7.61 -10.50
CA PRO A 48 -5.63 -6.56 -9.61
C PRO A 48 -4.66 -5.63 -10.33
N PHE A 49 -4.62 -4.37 -9.91
CA PHE A 49 -3.50 -3.48 -10.26
C PHE A 49 -2.34 -3.76 -9.31
N ILE A 50 -1.21 -4.22 -9.86
CA ILE A 50 0.00 -4.53 -9.10
C ILE A 50 1.12 -3.57 -9.53
N TYR A 51 1.85 -3.00 -8.57
CA TYR A 51 3.03 -2.18 -8.83
C TYR A 51 4.15 -2.49 -7.84
N GLU A 52 5.38 -2.21 -8.25
CA GLU A 52 6.58 -2.35 -7.42
C GLU A 52 7.29 -1.00 -7.31
N SER A 53 7.85 -0.72 -6.13
CA SER A 53 8.67 0.45 -5.84
C SER A 53 9.74 0.06 -4.82
N CYS A 54 10.77 0.90 -4.65
CA CYS A 54 11.83 0.67 -3.69
C CYS A 54 11.81 1.68 -2.53
N SER A 55 12.27 1.23 -1.36
CA SER A 55 12.52 2.06 -0.18
C SER A 55 13.90 1.72 0.39
N PRO A 56 14.96 2.47 0.05
CA PRO A 56 16.30 2.18 0.54
C PRO A 56 16.40 2.45 2.04
N THR A 57 16.89 1.47 2.80
CA THR A 57 17.15 1.59 4.23
C THR A 57 18.52 0.99 4.59
N GLN A 58 19.16 1.58 5.60
CA GLN A 58 20.41 1.07 6.19
C GLN A 58 20.18 0.35 7.53
N HIS A 59 18.91 0.24 7.96
CA HIS A 59 18.54 -0.28 9.26
C HIS A 59 17.70 -1.55 9.12
N LEU A 60 18.15 -2.65 9.74
CA LEU A 60 17.36 -3.86 9.88
C LEU A 60 16.12 -3.57 10.75
N GLY A 61 15.01 -4.26 10.46
CA GLY A 61 13.77 -4.09 11.21
C GLY A 61 13.05 -2.76 10.93
N SER A 62 13.33 -2.14 9.78
CA SER A 62 12.57 -0.96 9.35
C SER A 62 11.10 -1.33 9.13
N LYS A 63 10.16 -0.48 9.51
CA LYS A 63 8.72 -0.71 9.33
C LYS A 63 8.12 0.30 8.37
N MET A 64 7.15 -0.15 7.59
CA MET A 64 6.40 0.71 6.67
C MET A 64 4.91 0.58 6.94
N SER A 65 4.21 1.72 7.01
CA SER A 65 2.76 1.83 7.12
C SER A 65 2.28 3.03 6.33
N GLY A 66 0.96 3.21 6.18
CA GLY A 66 0.46 4.40 5.51
C GLY A 66 -0.97 4.25 5.01
N TRP A 67 -1.29 5.00 3.96
CA TRP A 67 -2.59 4.95 3.31
C TRP A 67 -2.53 5.43 1.85
N PHE A 68 -3.50 4.96 1.07
CA PHE A 68 -3.83 5.52 -0.23
C PHE A 68 -5.12 6.32 -0.13
N GLU A 69 -5.13 7.52 -0.70
CA GLU A 69 -6.37 8.28 -0.88
C GLU A 69 -6.99 7.94 -2.22
N PHE A 70 -8.29 7.66 -2.18
CA PHE A 70 -9.12 7.41 -3.33
C PHE A 70 -10.22 8.45 -3.44
N ARG A 71 -10.58 8.80 -4.67
CA ARG A 71 -11.75 9.62 -4.99
C ARG A 71 -12.78 8.77 -5.73
N TYR A 72 -14.03 8.77 -5.26
CA TYR A 72 -15.13 8.14 -5.98
C TYR A 72 -15.40 8.84 -7.31
N LEU A 73 -15.53 8.08 -8.38
CA LEU A 73 -15.83 8.56 -9.73
C LEU A 73 -17.34 8.52 -10.05
N GLU A 74 -18.09 7.69 -9.32
CA GLU A 74 -19.52 7.46 -9.52
C GLU A 74 -20.27 7.25 -8.19
N GLY A 75 -21.59 7.06 -8.28
CA GLY A 75 -22.47 6.82 -7.14
C GLY A 75 -22.77 8.07 -6.30
N PRO A 76 -23.54 7.91 -5.20
CA PRO A 76 -23.93 9.00 -4.30
C PRO A 76 -22.73 9.69 -3.62
N LYS A 77 -21.59 9.01 -3.55
CA LYS A 77 -20.34 9.52 -2.95
C LYS A 77 -19.40 10.14 -3.98
N LYS A 78 -19.81 10.35 -5.24
CA LYS A 78 -18.97 10.92 -6.30
C LYS A 78 -18.23 12.18 -5.83
N ASN A 79 -16.95 12.28 -6.17
CA ASN A 79 -15.99 13.30 -5.74
C ASN A 79 -15.59 13.29 -4.26
N GLN A 80 -16.29 12.54 -3.40
CA GLN A 80 -15.83 12.33 -2.03
C GLN A 80 -14.56 11.48 -2.02
N ARG A 81 -13.76 11.66 -0.97
CA ARG A 81 -12.48 10.99 -0.78
C ARG A 81 -12.52 10.07 0.42
N PHE A 82 -11.77 8.99 0.36
CA PHE A 82 -11.56 8.08 1.47
C PHE A 82 -10.13 7.56 1.49
N LYS A 83 -9.69 7.05 2.64
CA LYS A 83 -8.35 6.49 2.83
C LYS A 83 -8.42 4.98 2.98
N ALA A 84 -7.66 4.26 2.16
CA ALA A 84 -7.42 2.83 2.31
C ALA A 84 -6.13 2.64 3.10
N MET A 85 -6.23 2.03 4.28
CA MET A 85 -5.10 1.88 5.20
C MET A 85 -4.17 0.75 4.79
N ILE A 86 -2.87 1.00 4.87
CA ILE A 86 -1.82 0.00 4.68
C ILE A 86 -1.35 -0.40 6.08
N LYS A 87 -1.59 -1.66 6.45
CA LYS A 87 -1.15 -2.21 7.73
C LYS A 87 0.38 -2.17 7.83
N PRO A 88 0.96 -1.96 9.03
CA PRO A 88 2.40 -1.99 9.19
C PRO A 88 2.99 -3.34 8.77
N PHE A 89 4.07 -3.30 7.99
CA PHE A 89 4.89 -4.46 7.65
C PHE A 89 6.38 -4.16 7.87
N THR A 90 7.19 -5.20 8.06
CA THR A 90 8.61 -5.07 8.42
C THR A 90 9.50 -5.42 7.22
N LEU A 91 10.43 -4.53 6.91
CA LEU A 91 11.54 -4.79 6.00
C LEU A 91 12.65 -5.53 6.78
N GLY A 92 12.73 -6.83 6.55
CA GLY A 92 13.73 -7.71 7.13
C GLY A 92 14.34 -8.64 6.09
N LEU A 93 15.53 -9.16 6.42
CA LEU A 93 16.16 -10.24 5.67
C LEU A 93 15.77 -11.57 6.33
N GLN A 94 15.23 -12.51 5.58
CA GLN A 94 15.29 -13.93 5.91
C GLN A 94 16.72 -14.41 5.68
N CYS A 95 17.40 -14.77 6.77
CA CYS A 95 18.68 -15.47 6.73
C CYS A 95 18.43 -16.98 6.86
N GLU A 96 17.79 -17.60 5.87
CA GLU A 96 17.82 -19.06 5.76
C GLU A 96 18.81 -19.49 4.67
N GLY A 97 19.98 -19.96 5.10
CA GLY A 97 21.06 -20.42 4.21
C GLY A 97 22.03 -19.30 3.74
N PRO A 98 22.92 -19.60 2.78
CA PRO A 98 23.99 -18.68 2.35
C PRO A 98 23.50 -17.45 1.55
N HIS A 99 22.19 -17.30 1.35
CA HIS A 99 21.59 -16.20 0.59
C HIS A 99 20.49 -15.54 1.43
N ALA A 100 20.68 -14.26 1.76
CA ALA A 100 19.62 -13.47 2.37
C ALA A 100 18.50 -13.21 1.35
N ARG A 101 17.26 -13.55 1.70
CA ARG A 101 16.06 -13.20 0.92
C ARG A 101 15.22 -12.19 1.71
N LEU A 102 14.34 -11.43 1.06
CA LEU A 102 13.34 -10.65 1.77
C LEU A 102 12.32 -11.61 2.41
N LEU A 103 11.79 -11.27 3.59
CA LEU A 103 10.69 -12.02 4.19
C LEU A 103 9.52 -12.09 3.20
N ASP A 104 9.03 -13.30 2.92
CA ASP A 104 7.75 -13.49 2.23
C ASP A 104 6.68 -12.83 3.09
N ASP A 105 6.08 -11.74 2.59
CA ASP A 105 4.94 -11.12 3.25
C ASP A 105 3.71 -12.01 2.99
N PRO A 106 3.12 -12.63 4.04
CA PRO A 106 2.00 -13.56 3.88
C PRO A 106 0.75 -12.88 3.30
N THR A 107 0.75 -11.55 3.19
CA THR A 107 -0.34 -10.78 2.60
C THR A 107 -0.38 -10.89 1.08
N PHE A 108 0.72 -11.25 0.41
CA PHE A 108 0.77 -11.39 -1.06
C PHE A 108 0.22 -12.75 -1.54
N ASP A 109 0.42 -13.81 -0.77
CA ASP A 109 -0.03 -15.17 -1.11
C ASP A 109 -1.56 -15.31 -1.17
N GLN A 110 -2.31 -14.38 -0.57
CA GLN A 110 -3.77 -14.42 -0.56
C GLN A 110 -4.42 -13.98 -1.89
N TRP A 111 -3.64 -13.43 -2.83
CA TRP A 111 -4.14 -12.82 -4.08
C TRP A 111 -3.56 -13.44 -5.37
N MET A 112 -2.76 -14.51 -5.26
CA MET A 112 -2.34 -15.38 -6.37
C MET A 112 -3.13 -16.68 -6.38
#